data_AF-J1IXJ2-F1
#
_entry.id   AF-J1IXJ2-F1
#
_cell.length_a   1.000
_cell.length_b   1.000
_cell.length_c   1.000
_cell.angle_alpha   90.00
_cell.angle_beta   90.00
_cell.angle_gamma   90.00
#
_symmetry.space_group_name_H-M   'P 1'
#
loop_
_entity.id
_entity.type
_entity.pdbx_description
1 polymer ?
#
loop_
_entity_poly.entity_id
_entity_poly.type
_entity_poly.pdbx_seq_one_letter_code
_entity_poly.pdbx_strand_id
1 'polypeptide(L)'
;MKKIYTTSKTSAISNFKNFCSPYRSPFIKTISLVSMAVFLSNASPVSACDLWGNVSDYFGGGANVRKSIAPTYVIDGRVYRDVGSAFVGVDNEFKDIYRQFSIISSNQLVQQNAIGTITVGANKDGSIVDFTNNSHAARSIVGVRDAALTPTSDQAVNGSQLYKLGSAVAKSFGGGAGYDCYGEWIVPTFTVNIVEKNGRETKKKYGSVADAFVGIGDSFENLNKKVENLFLNAIGDNLVTQNSIGIIKIGANKGGSIVDIANIYHEARVITGVRDGALNLTSEQAVNGSQLYKLGIVTMKSFGGGASYEDGNLRAPTFTVKVFDKDGNGAEKNYTNVADAFTGVSSSFTNLDKKIENIVINTTGKTLVKQDTSGLITIGGKVNGTRVSIANIDNAARTLSGVNVGSITATSTDAINGSQL
;
A
#
# COMPACT_ATOMS: atom_id res chain seq x y z
N MET A 1 37.93 54.84 -34.88
CA MET A 1 37.59 55.95 -35.80
C MET A 1 37.81 57.27 -35.09
N LYS A 2 38.54 58.19 -35.73
CA LYS A 2 38.96 59.53 -35.29
C LYS A 2 37.82 60.56 -35.30
N LYS A 3 37.85 61.50 -34.34
CA LYS A 3 37.64 62.98 -34.39
C LYS A 3 37.13 63.42 -32.99
N ILE A 4 37.92 64.00 -32.09
CA ILE A 4 38.59 65.33 -32.05
C ILE A 4 37.61 66.51 -32.19
N TYR A 5 37.36 67.19 -31.07
CA TYR A 5 37.41 68.66 -30.83
C TYR A 5 37.51 68.85 -29.29
N THR A 6 38.71 68.99 -28.71
CA THR A 6 39.47 70.23 -28.38
C THR A 6 38.91 71.04 -27.19
N THR A 7 39.62 70.91 -26.05
CA THR A 7 40.12 71.96 -25.11
C THR A 7 39.15 72.99 -24.52
N SER A 8 39.09 73.15 -23.19
CA SER A 8 40.15 73.87 -22.45
C SER A 8 40.54 73.22 -21.12
N LYS A 9 41.85 73.21 -20.89
CA LYS A 9 42.58 72.72 -19.72
C LYS A 9 43.47 73.87 -19.26
N THR A 10 43.19 74.44 -18.09
CA THR A 10 44.08 75.34 -17.29
C THR A 10 43.26 75.76 -16.08
N SER A 11 43.77 75.94 -14.86
CA SER A 11 44.99 75.55 -14.17
C SER A 11 44.72 75.91 -12.71
N ALA A 12 45.24 75.12 -11.77
CA ALA A 12 45.41 75.58 -10.41
C ALA A 12 46.30 76.83 -10.40
N ILE A 13 45.82 77.89 -9.76
CA ILE A 13 46.59 79.06 -9.30
C ILE A 13 46.10 79.26 -7.86
N SER A 14 46.72 78.61 -6.88
CA SER A 14 47.81 79.15 -6.06
C SER A 14 47.56 80.58 -5.56
N ASN A 15 47.30 80.70 -4.25
CA ASN A 15 47.71 81.81 -3.39
C ASN A 15 47.51 83.23 -3.93
N PHE A 16 46.35 83.83 -3.66
CA PHE A 16 46.34 85.23 -3.28
C PHE A 16 46.72 85.35 -1.81
N LYS A 17 48.05 85.34 -1.59
CA LYS A 17 48.68 86.00 -0.45
C LYS A 17 48.11 87.42 -0.32
N ASN A 18 47.77 87.78 0.91
CA ASN A 18 47.95 89.11 1.50
C ASN A 18 47.93 90.29 0.51
N PHE A 19 46.75 90.87 0.30
CA PHE A 19 46.69 92.33 0.30
C PHE A 19 46.31 92.77 1.72
N CYS A 20 47.34 92.90 2.56
CA CYS A 20 47.35 93.99 3.53
C CYS A 20 47.18 95.26 2.71
N SER A 21 46.00 95.89 2.76
CA SER A 21 45.88 97.30 2.42
C SER A 21 46.41 98.10 3.62
N PRO A 22 47.53 98.83 3.49
CA PRO A 22 48.06 99.66 4.55
C PRO A 22 47.40 101.03 4.45
N TYR A 23 46.13 101.13 4.84
CA TYR A 23 45.52 102.43 5.15
C TYR A 23 44.96 102.41 6.57
N ARG A 24 45.87 102.18 7.51
CA ARG A 24 45.78 102.80 8.83
C ARG A 24 46.41 104.19 8.69
N SER A 25 45.61 105.18 8.32
CA SER A 25 45.98 106.58 8.45
C SER A 25 44.75 107.39 8.88
N PRO A 26 44.79 108.09 10.04
CA PRO A 26 43.77 109.04 10.41
C PRO A 26 44.06 110.32 9.63
N PHE A 27 43.41 110.49 8.48
CA PHE A 27 43.34 111.79 7.82
C PHE A 27 41.88 112.17 7.60
N ILE A 28 41.17 112.38 8.72
CA ILE A 28 40.22 113.48 8.78
C ILE A 28 41.08 114.75 8.70
N LYS A 29 41.41 115.19 7.48
CA LYS A 29 41.49 116.64 7.26
C LYS A 29 40.07 117.04 6.95
N THR A 30 39.42 117.60 7.97
CA THR A 30 38.24 118.43 7.86
C THR A 30 38.37 119.29 6.60
N ILE A 31 37.67 118.90 5.53
CA ILE A 31 37.32 119.86 4.49
C ILE A 31 36.31 120.75 5.19
N SER A 32 36.82 121.84 5.75
CA SER A 32 35.99 122.85 6.39
C SER A 32 34.93 123.29 5.37
N LEU A 33 33.66 123.30 5.77
CA LEU A 33 32.57 123.90 4.99
C LEU A 33 32.95 125.32 4.51
N VAL A 34 33.83 126.00 5.24
CA VAL A 34 34.38 127.32 4.92
C VAL A 34 35.25 127.30 3.65
N SER A 35 36.04 126.24 3.41
CA SER A 35 36.88 126.15 2.20
C SER A 35 36.07 125.89 0.93
N MET A 36 34.93 125.20 1.04
CA MET A 36 34.01 125.00 -0.08
C MET A 36 33.14 126.24 -0.34
N ALA A 37 32.77 126.98 0.71
CA ALA A 37 32.06 128.26 0.60
C ALA A 37 32.94 129.36 -0.05
N VAL A 38 34.25 129.40 0.25
CA VAL A 38 35.18 130.37 -0.35
C VAL A 38 35.51 130.04 -1.81
N PHE A 39 35.48 128.77 -2.22
CA PHE A 39 35.65 128.41 -3.63
C PHE A 39 34.40 128.71 -4.48
N LEU A 40 33.21 128.73 -3.86
CA LEU A 40 31.93 129.01 -4.52
C LEU A 40 31.55 130.49 -4.56
N SER A 41 32.18 131.36 -3.75
CA SER A 41 31.94 132.81 -3.81
C SER A 41 32.57 133.50 -5.03
N ASN A 42 33.36 132.78 -5.84
CA ASN A 42 33.97 133.28 -7.08
C ASN A 42 33.31 132.71 -8.36
N ALA A 43 32.25 131.92 -8.24
CA ALA A 43 31.40 131.56 -9.36
C ALA A 43 30.28 132.60 -9.51
N SER A 44 30.01 133.05 -10.74
CA SER A 44 28.91 133.98 -11.05
C SER A 44 27.56 133.47 -10.48
N PRO A 45 26.65 134.35 -10.03
CA PRO A 45 25.42 133.97 -9.31
C PRO A 45 24.47 133.07 -10.12
N VAL A 46 24.68 132.94 -11.44
CA VAL A 46 23.94 132.01 -12.32
C VAL A 46 24.49 130.58 -12.22
N SER A 47 25.80 130.37 -12.08
CA SER A 47 26.40 129.02 -11.97
C SER A 47 26.21 128.37 -10.60
N ALA A 48 26.00 129.14 -9.53
CA ALA A 48 25.76 128.57 -8.21
C ALA A 48 24.34 127.97 -8.07
N CYS A 49 23.32 128.56 -8.71
CA CYS A 49 21.94 128.05 -8.66
C CYS A 49 21.79 126.69 -9.34
N ASP A 50 22.36 126.50 -10.53
CA ASP A 50 22.32 125.23 -11.26
C ASP A 50 23.12 124.14 -10.52
N LEU A 51 24.22 124.52 -9.87
CA LEU A 51 25.07 123.59 -9.12
C LEU A 51 24.31 122.97 -7.92
N TRP A 52 23.57 123.75 -7.14
CA TRP A 52 22.82 123.23 -5.98
C TRP A 52 21.58 122.40 -6.38
N GLY A 53 20.96 122.71 -7.52
CA GLY A 53 19.89 121.91 -8.12
C GLY A 53 20.42 120.54 -8.55
N ASN A 54 21.49 120.51 -9.34
CA ASN A 54 22.13 119.28 -9.81
C ASN A 54 22.59 118.38 -8.66
N VAL A 55 23.14 118.95 -7.58
CA VAL A 55 23.53 118.18 -6.39
C VAL A 55 22.31 117.55 -5.69
N SER A 56 21.18 118.25 -5.62
CA SER A 56 19.94 117.72 -5.02
C SER A 56 19.38 116.55 -5.84
N ASP A 57 19.40 116.67 -7.18
CA ASP A 57 18.95 115.61 -8.09
C ASP A 57 19.85 114.37 -8.05
N TYR A 58 21.18 114.55 -7.92
CA TYR A 58 22.13 113.44 -7.80
C TYR A 58 21.97 112.66 -6.50
N PHE A 59 21.60 113.30 -5.39
CA PHE A 59 21.23 112.57 -4.18
C PHE A 59 19.86 111.88 -4.34
N GLY A 60 18.92 112.46 -5.08
CA GLY A 60 17.57 111.91 -5.23
C GLY A 60 16.84 111.84 -3.88
N GLY A 61 15.83 110.96 -3.77
CA GLY A 61 15.11 110.75 -2.50
C GLY A 61 14.42 112.01 -1.93
N GLY A 62 14.12 113.01 -2.77
CA GLY A 62 13.51 114.27 -2.35
C GLY A 62 14.46 115.26 -1.65
N ALA A 63 15.78 115.10 -1.77
CA ALA A 63 16.75 116.04 -1.22
C ALA A 63 16.55 117.47 -1.76
N ASN A 64 16.79 118.48 -0.93
CA ASN A 64 16.86 119.88 -1.34
C ASN A 64 17.93 120.61 -0.53
N VAL A 65 19.11 120.80 -1.11
CA VAL A 65 20.27 121.36 -0.40
C VAL A 65 20.03 122.81 0.04
N ARG A 66 19.31 123.61 -0.77
CA ARG A 66 19.00 125.01 -0.45
C ARG A 66 18.05 125.15 0.75
N LYS A 67 17.09 124.24 0.87
CA LYS A 67 16.12 124.21 1.98
C LYS A 67 16.59 123.35 3.17
N SER A 68 17.82 122.84 3.13
CA SER A 68 18.35 121.92 4.15
C SER A 68 17.46 120.68 4.37
N ILE A 69 16.84 120.17 3.30
CA ILE A 69 16.05 118.93 3.34
C ILE A 69 16.95 117.77 2.91
N ALA A 70 17.18 116.83 3.82
CA ALA A 70 17.96 115.63 3.56
C ALA A 70 17.23 114.65 2.61
N PRO A 71 17.93 113.83 1.81
CA PRO A 71 17.30 112.75 1.06
C PRO A 71 16.57 111.79 1.98
N THR A 72 15.63 111.04 1.44
CA THR A 72 14.94 109.94 2.13
C THR A 72 15.07 108.68 1.28
N TYR A 73 15.86 107.72 1.76
CA TYR A 73 15.97 106.38 1.19
C TYR A 73 15.25 105.40 2.11
N VAL A 74 14.50 104.46 1.53
CA VAL A 74 13.82 103.40 2.28
C VAL A 74 14.39 102.06 1.86
N ILE A 75 15.00 101.32 2.81
CA ILE A 75 15.58 100.00 2.59
C ILE A 75 15.03 99.10 3.69
N ASP A 76 14.38 98.00 3.30
CA ASP A 76 13.65 97.08 4.20
C ASP A 76 12.75 97.82 5.22
N GLY A 77 11.96 98.78 4.74
CA GLY A 77 11.05 99.57 5.58
C GLY A 77 11.72 100.56 6.53
N ARG A 78 13.06 100.63 6.59
CA ARG A 78 13.81 101.61 7.39
C ARG A 78 14.17 102.84 6.58
N VAL A 79 14.07 104.02 7.20
CA VAL A 79 14.35 105.32 6.58
C VAL A 79 15.78 105.77 6.86
N TYR A 80 16.51 106.12 5.81
CA TYR A 80 17.89 106.65 5.85
C TYR A 80 17.92 108.05 5.24
N ARG A 81 18.63 108.98 5.90
CA ARG A 81 18.66 110.41 5.50
C ARG A 81 19.97 110.88 4.87
N ASP A 82 20.88 109.95 4.59
CA ASP A 82 22.12 110.20 3.86
C ASP A 82 22.53 108.93 3.10
N VAL A 83 23.38 109.10 2.08
CA VAL A 83 23.81 108.01 1.20
C VAL A 83 24.66 106.98 1.96
N GLY A 84 25.50 107.42 2.90
CA GLY A 84 26.38 106.53 3.65
C GLY A 84 25.60 105.57 4.54
N SER A 85 24.63 106.09 5.31
CA SER A 85 23.76 105.27 6.15
C SER A 85 22.84 104.36 5.33
N ALA A 86 22.36 104.82 4.17
CA ALA A 86 21.60 103.97 3.23
C ALA A 86 22.43 102.79 2.71
N PHE A 87 23.69 103.00 2.30
CA PHE A 87 24.56 101.90 1.89
C PHE A 87 24.91 100.94 3.03
N VAL A 88 25.07 101.43 4.25
CA VAL A 88 25.19 100.56 5.44
C VAL A 88 23.91 99.73 5.64
N GLY A 89 22.73 100.33 5.40
CA GLY A 89 21.46 99.61 5.39
C GLY A 89 21.43 98.47 4.37
N VAL A 90 21.83 98.74 3.13
CA VAL A 90 21.94 97.72 2.06
C VAL A 90 22.96 96.63 2.40
N ASP A 91 24.13 96.99 2.94
CA ASP A 91 25.16 96.03 3.36
C ASP A 91 24.66 95.09 4.46
N ASN A 92 23.88 95.60 5.40
CA ASN A 92 23.25 94.79 6.43
C ASN A 92 22.23 93.80 5.84
N GLU A 93 21.38 94.24 4.91
CA GLU A 93 20.45 93.33 4.21
C GLU A 93 21.19 92.23 3.43
N PHE A 94 22.28 92.57 2.74
CA PHE A 94 23.09 91.56 2.06
C PHE A 94 23.75 90.57 3.02
N LYS A 95 24.22 91.03 4.18
CA LYS A 95 24.75 90.14 5.23
C LYS A 95 23.68 89.19 5.75
N ASP A 96 22.45 89.65 5.93
CA ASP A 96 21.36 88.80 6.41
C ASP A 96 20.91 87.79 5.36
N ILE A 97 20.84 88.17 4.08
CA ILE A 97 20.64 87.22 2.96
C ILE A 97 21.75 86.17 2.94
N TYR A 98 23.02 86.57 3.09
CA TYR A 98 24.15 85.63 3.09
C TYR A 98 24.07 84.64 4.26
N ARG A 99 23.68 85.10 5.45
CA ARG A 99 23.45 84.24 6.61
C ARG A 99 22.34 83.22 6.35
N GLN A 100 21.20 83.66 5.80
CA GLN A 100 20.09 82.76 5.44
C GLN A 100 20.54 81.71 4.42
N PHE A 101 21.28 82.11 3.39
CA PHE A 101 21.81 81.18 2.38
C PHE A 101 22.82 80.18 2.98
N SER A 102 23.67 80.64 3.90
CA SER A 102 24.61 79.78 4.64
C SER A 102 23.87 78.75 5.48
N ILE A 103 22.79 79.14 6.18
CA ILE A 103 21.96 78.23 6.96
C ILE A 103 21.30 77.19 6.05
N ILE A 104 20.67 77.62 4.95
CA ILE A 104 20.03 76.71 3.97
C ILE A 104 21.05 75.74 3.38
N SER A 105 22.24 76.22 3.01
CA SER A 105 23.32 75.40 2.46
C SER A 105 23.85 74.38 3.47
N SER A 106 23.88 74.73 4.76
CA SER A 106 24.33 73.84 5.83
C SER A 106 23.26 72.84 6.32
N ASN A 107 21.98 73.08 6.02
CA ASN A 107 20.85 72.29 6.53
C ASN A 107 20.15 71.43 5.47
N GLN A 108 20.90 70.97 4.46
CA GLN A 108 20.33 70.15 3.38
C GLN A 108 19.95 68.74 3.87
N LEU A 109 18.73 68.32 3.56
CA LEU A 109 18.24 66.96 3.86
C LEU A 109 18.65 65.94 2.80
N VAL A 110 18.90 66.36 1.56
CA VAL A 110 19.36 65.49 0.47
C VAL A 110 20.71 65.98 0.01
N GLN A 111 21.71 65.09 0.03
CA GLN A 111 23.09 65.45 -0.31
C GLN A 111 23.73 64.35 -1.13
N GLN A 112 24.52 64.74 -2.13
CA GLN A 112 25.39 63.83 -2.85
C GLN A 112 26.81 63.93 -2.27
N ASN A 113 27.36 62.81 -1.80
CA ASN A 113 28.73 62.79 -1.29
C ASN A 113 29.77 62.82 -2.44
N ALA A 114 31.06 62.94 -2.09
CA ALA A 114 32.15 63.04 -3.06
C ALA A 114 32.30 61.82 -4.00
N ILE A 115 31.78 60.66 -3.60
CA ILE A 115 31.80 59.42 -4.41
C ILE A 115 30.49 59.21 -5.18
N GLY A 116 29.57 60.18 -5.14
CA GLY A 116 28.33 60.19 -5.92
C GLY A 116 27.11 59.56 -5.23
N THR A 117 27.22 59.08 -3.99
CA THR A 117 26.08 58.53 -3.23
C THR A 117 25.14 59.65 -2.83
N ILE A 118 23.85 59.50 -3.16
CA ILE A 118 22.80 60.38 -2.66
C ILE A 118 22.34 59.84 -1.31
N THR A 119 22.41 60.67 -0.28
CA THR A 119 21.95 60.38 1.07
C THR A 119 20.77 61.26 1.43
N VAL A 120 19.87 60.73 2.26
CA VAL A 120 18.73 61.47 2.82
C VAL A 120 18.91 61.50 4.34
N GLY A 121 19.04 62.69 4.91
CA GLY A 121 19.14 62.91 6.36
C GLY A 121 20.44 62.45 7.01
N ALA A 122 21.50 62.11 6.25
CA ALA A 122 22.72 61.50 6.81
C ALA A 122 23.42 62.31 7.91
N ASN A 123 23.31 63.65 7.88
CA ASN A 123 23.88 64.54 8.90
C ASN A 123 22.86 64.97 9.97
N LYS A 124 21.76 64.22 10.11
CA LYS A 124 20.68 64.46 11.05
C LYS A 124 20.47 63.22 11.90
N ASP A 125 20.05 63.44 13.14
CA ASP A 125 19.63 62.36 14.02
C ASP A 125 18.28 61.77 13.55
N GLY A 126 17.93 60.61 14.10
CA GLY A 126 16.70 59.90 13.81
C GLY A 126 16.92 58.62 13.02
N SER A 127 15.93 57.73 13.05
CA SER A 127 15.98 56.40 12.43
C SER A 127 14.89 56.19 11.37
N ILE A 128 14.12 57.24 11.05
CA ILE A 128 12.95 57.17 10.17
C ILE A 128 13.07 58.25 9.09
N VAL A 129 12.87 57.82 7.85
CA VAL A 129 12.56 58.71 6.72
C VAL A 129 11.11 58.46 6.34
N ASP A 130 10.25 59.45 6.56
CA ASP A 130 8.83 59.37 6.20
C ASP A 130 8.63 59.85 4.75
N PHE A 131 8.10 58.96 3.91
CA PHE A 131 7.82 59.24 2.50
C PHE A 131 6.34 59.58 2.22
N THR A 132 5.52 59.78 3.24
CA THR A 132 4.11 60.16 3.08
C THR A 132 3.95 61.56 2.47
N ASN A 133 2.82 61.79 1.80
CA ASN A 133 2.50 63.11 1.22
C ASN A 133 1.91 64.07 2.27
N ASN A 134 1.55 65.28 1.84
CA ASN A 134 0.93 66.30 2.71
C ASN A 134 -0.43 65.89 3.30
N SER A 135 -1.03 64.81 2.78
CA SER A 135 -2.24 64.18 3.33
C SER A 135 -1.93 62.92 4.15
N HIS A 136 -0.66 62.68 4.50
CA HIS A 136 -0.17 61.46 5.17
C HIS A 136 -0.42 60.14 4.41
N ALA A 137 -0.68 60.19 3.10
CA ALA A 137 -0.85 58.98 2.29
C ALA A 137 0.52 58.40 1.88
N ALA A 138 0.62 57.06 1.90
CA ALA A 138 1.81 56.33 1.47
C ALA A 138 2.12 56.58 -0.02
N ARG A 139 3.41 56.53 -0.37
CA ARG A 139 3.89 56.66 -1.76
C ARG A 139 4.61 55.40 -2.22
N SER A 140 4.55 55.12 -3.51
CA SER A 140 5.39 54.10 -4.15
C SER A 140 6.82 54.62 -4.30
N ILE A 141 7.80 53.84 -3.82
CA ILE A 141 9.23 54.08 -4.09
C ILE A 141 9.61 53.25 -5.33
N VAL A 142 9.80 53.93 -6.45
CA VAL A 142 10.17 53.30 -7.74
C VAL A 142 11.67 53.46 -8.02
N GLY A 143 12.22 52.61 -8.90
CA GLY A 143 13.65 52.63 -9.23
C GLY A 143 14.56 51.89 -8.23
N VAL A 144 13.99 51.08 -7.34
CA VAL A 144 14.74 50.23 -6.40
C VAL A 144 15.34 49.02 -7.13
N ARG A 145 16.67 48.95 -7.21
CA ARG A 145 17.39 47.81 -7.78
C ARG A 145 17.26 46.57 -6.89
N ASP A 146 17.37 45.36 -7.48
CA ASP A 146 17.44 44.12 -6.72
C ASP A 146 18.52 44.21 -5.62
N ALA A 147 18.12 43.96 -4.38
CA ALA A 147 19.00 43.86 -3.24
C ALA A 147 19.83 42.57 -3.25
N ALA A 148 21.02 42.61 -2.67
CA ALA A 148 21.73 41.41 -2.26
C ALA A 148 20.95 40.72 -1.13
N LEU A 149 20.62 39.43 -1.30
CA LEU A 149 19.88 38.63 -0.31
C LEU A 149 20.88 37.85 0.56
N THR A 150 21.39 38.51 1.60
CA THR A 150 22.34 37.93 2.57
C THR A 150 21.88 38.19 4.00
N PRO A 151 22.26 37.39 5.00
CA PRO A 151 21.82 37.56 6.39
C PRO A 151 22.10 38.94 7.03
N THR A 152 23.02 39.72 6.47
CA THR A 152 23.43 41.05 6.97
C THR A 152 23.11 42.20 6.03
N SER A 153 22.26 41.98 5.01
CA SER A 153 21.95 43.04 4.02
C SER A 153 21.05 44.12 4.62
N ASP A 154 21.38 45.37 4.34
CA ASP A 154 20.61 46.58 4.69
C ASP A 154 19.89 47.20 3.48
N GLN A 155 19.89 46.49 2.34
CA GLN A 155 19.32 46.98 1.09
C GLN A 155 17.81 46.74 1.03
N ALA A 156 17.07 47.70 0.48
CA ALA A 156 15.64 47.56 0.22
C ALA A 156 15.37 46.51 -0.88
N VAL A 157 14.48 45.55 -0.61
CA VAL A 157 14.02 44.58 -1.62
C VAL A 157 12.92 45.18 -2.50
N ASN A 158 12.91 44.82 -3.78
CA ASN A 158 11.86 45.25 -4.70
C ASN A 158 10.83 44.14 -4.98
N GLY A 159 9.72 44.52 -5.64
CA GLY A 159 8.63 43.60 -5.95
C GLY A 159 9.04 42.42 -6.84
N SER A 160 10.05 42.57 -7.70
CA SER A 160 10.51 41.47 -8.56
C SER A 160 11.16 40.34 -7.75
N GLN A 161 11.89 40.68 -6.68
CA GLN A 161 12.51 39.70 -5.79
C GLN A 161 11.47 38.98 -4.95
N LEU A 162 10.50 39.71 -4.40
CA LEU A 162 9.40 39.11 -3.65
C LEU A 162 8.53 38.21 -4.54
N TYR A 163 8.27 38.63 -5.78
CA TYR A 163 7.54 37.83 -6.76
C TYR A 163 8.30 36.54 -7.15
N LYS A 164 9.63 36.63 -7.35
CA LYS A 164 10.48 35.45 -7.60
C LYS A 164 10.40 34.45 -6.44
N LEU A 165 10.47 34.93 -5.19
CA LEU A 165 10.31 34.09 -4.00
C LEU A 165 8.92 33.43 -3.95
N GLY A 166 7.85 34.22 -4.07
CA GLY A 166 6.48 33.71 -4.05
C GLY A 166 6.22 32.69 -5.17
N SER A 167 6.76 32.93 -6.36
CA SER A 167 6.70 31.99 -7.48
C SER A 167 7.44 30.67 -7.19
N ALA A 168 8.59 30.73 -6.49
CA ALA A 168 9.30 29.53 -6.07
C ALA A 168 8.50 28.74 -5.03
N VAL A 169 7.88 29.42 -4.07
CA VAL A 169 6.98 28.82 -3.06
C VAL A 169 5.77 28.16 -3.74
N ALA A 170 5.12 28.84 -4.68
CA ALA A 170 4.01 28.30 -5.45
C ALA A 170 4.39 27.01 -6.20
N LYS A 171 5.56 27.00 -6.86
CA LYS A 171 6.09 25.79 -7.51
C LYS A 171 6.34 24.65 -6.52
N SER A 172 6.80 24.94 -5.30
CA SER A 172 7.04 23.92 -4.28
C SER A 172 5.75 23.25 -3.78
N PHE A 173 4.63 23.97 -3.75
CA PHE A 173 3.33 23.37 -3.47
C PHE A 173 2.76 22.61 -4.67
N GLY A 174 2.96 23.10 -5.90
CA GLY A 174 2.27 22.56 -7.07
C GLY A 174 0.76 22.80 -6.97
N GLY A 175 -0.06 21.88 -7.47
CA GLY A 175 -1.53 21.93 -7.29
C GLY A 175 -2.21 23.19 -7.84
N GLY A 176 -1.56 23.92 -8.75
CA GLY A 176 -2.08 25.20 -9.28
C GLY A 176 -1.86 26.41 -8.37
N ALA A 177 -1.06 26.32 -7.30
CA ALA A 177 -0.68 27.48 -6.51
C ALA A 177 0.07 28.52 -7.35
N GLY A 178 -0.11 29.80 -7.04
CA GLY A 178 0.50 30.89 -7.79
C GLY A 178 -0.06 32.26 -7.45
N TYR A 179 0.09 33.19 -8.37
CA TYR A 179 -0.56 34.50 -8.32
C TYR A 179 -1.48 34.65 -9.54
N ASP A 180 -2.59 35.35 -9.37
CA ASP A 180 -3.43 35.75 -10.49
C ASP A 180 -2.86 36.98 -11.24
N CYS A 181 -3.61 37.51 -12.21
CA CYS A 181 -3.18 38.67 -12.99
C CYS A 181 -3.15 39.99 -12.19
N TYR A 182 -3.73 40.02 -10.97
CA TYR A 182 -3.72 41.15 -10.06
C TYR A 182 -2.65 41.03 -8.97
N GLY A 183 -1.96 39.88 -8.90
CA GLY A 183 -0.96 39.59 -7.88
C GLY A 183 -1.55 39.02 -6.59
N GLU A 184 -2.80 38.58 -6.60
CA GLU A 184 -3.43 37.89 -5.46
C GLU A 184 -3.03 36.41 -5.44
N TRP A 185 -2.89 35.85 -4.23
CA TRP A 185 -2.45 34.46 -4.05
C TRP A 185 -3.54 33.46 -4.40
N ILE A 186 -3.20 32.47 -5.23
CA ILE A 186 -4.03 31.33 -5.58
C ILE A 186 -3.61 30.14 -4.69
N VAL A 187 -4.55 29.63 -3.89
CA VAL A 187 -4.32 28.46 -3.04
C VAL A 187 -4.19 27.17 -3.86
N PRO A 188 -3.31 26.21 -3.48
CA PRO A 188 -3.19 24.94 -4.18
C PRO A 188 -4.45 24.07 -4.01
N THR A 189 -4.71 23.23 -5.00
CA THR A 189 -5.68 22.14 -4.91
C THR A 189 -5.01 20.81 -5.26
N PHE A 190 -5.05 19.86 -4.33
CA PHE A 190 -4.52 18.51 -4.49
C PHE A 190 -5.65 17.53 -4.79
N THR A 191 -5.57 16.83 -5.91
CA THR A 191 -6.53 15.76 -6.24
C THR A 191 -5.89 14.41 -5.96
N VAL A 192 -6.49 13.65 -5.05
CA VAL A 192 -5.98 12.35 -4.61
C VAL A 192 -7.04 11.28 -4.88
N ASN A 193 -6.62 10.13 -5.40
CA ASN A 193 -7.46 8.94 -5.46
C ASN A 193 -7.49 8.31 -4.05
N ILE A 194 -8.67 8.18 -3.47
CA ILE A 194 -8.87 7.59 -2.14
C ILE A 194 -9.79 6.37 -2.25
N VAL A 195 -9.61 5.42 -1.33
CA VAL A 195 -10.51 4.30 -1.12
C VAL A 195 -11.47 4.68 0.01
N GLU A 196 -12.77 4.71 -0.29
CA GLU A 196 -13.82 4.98 0.70
C GLU A 196 -14.08 3.75 1.60
N LYS A 197 -14.84 3.94 2.69
CA LYS A 197 -15.17 2.87 3.64
C LYS A 197 -15.88 1.66 3.01
N ASN A 198 -16.58 1.86 1.89
CA ASN A 198 -17.24 0.80 1.12
C ASN A 198 -16.30 0.08 0.13
N GLY A 199 -15.00 0.46 0.09
CA GLY A 199 -14.00 -0.12 -0.81
C GLY A 199 -14.01 0.43 -2.24
N ARG A 200 -14.81 1.47 -2.53
CA ARG A 200 -14.86 2.17 -3.82
C ARG A 200 -13.73 3.20 -3.91
N GLU A 201 -13.14 3.30 -5.08
CA GLU A 201 -12.16 4.36 -5.39
C GLU A 201 -12.87 5.64 -5.87
N THR A 202 -12.51 6.78 -5.29
CA THR A 202 -13.01 8.10 -5.68
C THR A 202 -11.88 9.13 -5.73
N LYS A 203 -12.08 10.21 -6.50
CA LYS A 203 -11.16 11.35 -6.55
C LYS A 203 -11.64 12.43 -5.61
N LYS A 204 -10.84 12.79 -4.61
CA LYS A 204 -11.15 13.89 -3.67
C LYS A 204 -10.15 15.02 -3.81
N LYS A 205 -10.66 16.25 -3.67
CA LYS A 205 -9.86 17.48 -3.71
C LYS A 205 -9.59 17.99 -2.29
N TYR A 206 -8.37 18.47 -2.06
CA TYR A 206 -7.91 19.03 -0.80
C TYR A 206 -7.23 20.38 -1.03
N GLY A 207 -7.46 21.34 -0.13
CA GLY A 207 -6.89 22.70 -0.22
C GLY A 207 -5.51 22.86 0.43
N SER A 208 -5.02 21.83 1.10
CA SER A 208 -3.72 21.83 1.76
C SER A 208 -3.03 20.47 1.63
N VAL A 209 -1.71 20.49 1.80
CA VAL A 209 -0.88 19.26 1.82
C VAL A 209 -1.26 18.39 3.01
N ALA A 210 -1.48 18.98 4.18
CA ALA A 210 -1.84 18.25 5.40
C ALA A 210 -3.16 17.49 5.24
N ASP A 211 -4.21 18.15 4.74
CA ASP A 211 -5.51 17.50 4.55
C ASP A 211 -5.45 16.39 3.49
N ALA A 212 -4.64 16.58 2.44
CA ALA A 212 -4.41 15.56 1.43
C ALA A 212 -3.77 14.30 2.04
N PHE A 213 -2.78 14.47 2.93
CA PHE A 213 -2.14 13.36 3.63
C PHE A 213 -3.08 12.67 4.63
N VAL A 214 -3.93 13.42 5.34
CA VAL A 214 -4.99 12.82 6.18
C VAL A 214 -5.91 11.95 5.31
N GLY A 215 -6.32 12.45 4.14
CA GLY A 215 -7.10 11.69 3.17
C GLY A 215 -6.44 10.40 2.68
N ILE A 216 -5.13 10.43 2.44
CA ILE A 216 -4.34 9.24 2.08
C ILE A 216 -4.28 8.25 3.26
N GLY A 217 -4.08 8.76 4.48
CA GLY A 217 -4.10 7.95 5.70
C GLY A 217 -5.41 7.20 5.88
N ASP A 218 -6.55 7.90 5.76
CA ASP A 218 -7.88 7.30 5.80
C ASP A 218 -8.06 6.23 4.71
N SER A 219 -7.55 6.49 3.50
CA SER A 219 -7.59 5.54 2.38
C SER A 219 -6.79 4.27 2.68
N PHE A 220 -5.60 4.39 3.30
CA PHE A 220 -4.81 3.23 3.71
C PHE A 220 -5.49 2.45 4.82
N GLU A 221 -6.13 3.11 5.79
CA GLU A 221 -6.91 2.42 6.83
C GLU A 221 -8.09 1.64 6.21
N ASN A 222 -8.80 2.24 5.26
CA ASN A 222 -9.89 1.57 4.55
C ASN A 222 -9.39 0.39 3.71
N LEU A 223 -8.23 0.52 3.04
CA LEU A 223 -7.61 -0.57 2.31
C LEU A 223 -7.18 -1.70 3.25
N ASN A 224 -6.58 -1.37 4.40
CA ASN A 224 -6.20 -2.36 5.40
C ASN A 224 -7.41 -3.14 5.91
N LYS A 225 -8.52 -2.46 6.23
CA LYS A 225 -9.78 -3.12 6.61
C LYS A 225 -10.34 -4.00 5.50
N LYS A 226 -10.25 -3.58 4.23
CA LYS A 226 -10.68 -4.41 3.09
C LYS A 226 -9.83 -5.68 2.98
N VAL A 227 -8.50 -5.57 3.14
CA VAL A 227 -7.58 -6.70 3.13
C VAL A 227 -7.85 -7.63 4.32
N GLU A 228 -7.98 -7.11 5.53
CA GLU A 228 -8.36 -7.88 6.72
C GLU A 228 -9.70 -8.59 6.53
N ASN A 229 -10.71 -7.91 5.98
CA ASN A 229 -12.00 -8.53 5.66
C ASN A 229 -11.88 -9.61 4.59
N LEU A 230 -10.95 -9.52 3.62
CA LEU A 230 -10.69 -10.63 2.71
C LEU A 230 -10.09 -11.83 3.45
N PHE A 231 -9.23 -11.61 4.44
CA PHE A 231 -8.69 -12.67 5.29
C PHE A 231 -9.68 -13.22 6.33
N LEU A 232 -10.62 -12.39 6.84
CA LEU A 232 -11.60 -12.75 7.87
C LEU A 232 -12.92 -13.26 7.29
N ASN A 233 -13.42 -12.69 6.20
CA ASN A 233 -14.54 -13.28 5.45
C ASN A 233 -14.12 -14.55 4.73
N ALA A 234 -12.82 -14.72 4.46
CA ALA A 234 -12.27 -16.05 4.21
C ALA A 234 -12.58 -16.99 5.39
N ILE A 235 -12.41 -16.61 6.66
CA ILE A 235 -12.75 -17.53 7.79
C ILE A 235 -14.24 -17.97 7.79
N GLY A 236 -15.17 -17.14 7.29
CA GLY A 236 -16.58 -17.50 7.13
C GLY A 236 -16.93 -18.27 5.85
N ASP A 237 -16.28 -17.94 4.73
CA ASP A 237 -16.63 -18.46 3.39
C ASP A 237 -15.58 -19.41 2.79
N ASN A 238 -14.49 -19.68 3.53
CA ASN A 238 -13.42 -20.56 3.08
C ASN A 238 -13.95 -21.98 2.86
N LEU A 239 -13.62 -22.52 1.70
CA LEU A 239 -13.85 -23.92 1.41
C LEU A 239 -13.07 -24.82 2.39
N VAL A 240 -11.89 -24.40 2.85
CA VAL A 240 -11.07 -25.17 3.80
C VAL A 240 -10.78 -24.31 5.02
N THR A 241 -11.20 -24.79 6.19
CA THR A 241 -10.97 -24.13 7.48
C THR A 241 -10.25 -25.06 8.44
N GLN A 242 -9.48 -24.51 9.37
CA GLN A 242 -8.92 -25.27 10.49
C GLN A 242 -9.43 -24.65 11.79
N ASN A 243 -10.03 -25.46 12.66
CA ASN A 243 -10.51 -24.96 13.96
C ASN A 243 -9.38 -24.85 15.00
N SER A 244 -9.68 -24.27 16.16
CA SER A 244 -8.71 -24.03 17.24
C SER A 244 -8.06 -25.30 17.82
N ILE A 245 -8.66 -26.47 17.60
CA ILE A 245 -8.13 -27.78 18.01
C ILE A 245 -7.44 -28.52 16.86
N GLY A 246 -7.22 -27.85 15.71
CA GLY A 246 -6.43 -28.36 14.59
C GLY A 246 -7.19 -29.21 13.57
N ILE A 247 -8.51 -29.38 13.70
CA ILE A 247 -9.32 -30.13 12.72
C ILE A 247 -9.49 -29.31 11.46
N ILE A 248 -9.11 -29.90 10.32
CA ILE A 248 -9.36 -29.36 8.99
C ILE A 248 -10.78 -29.76 8.56
N LYS A 249 -11.61 -28.77 8.22
CA LYS A 249 -12.95 -28.95 7.66
C LYS A 249 -12.99 -28.46 6.22
N ILE A 250 -13.63 -29.22 5.34
CA ILE A 250 -13.83 -28.88 3.94
C ILE A 250 -15.34 -28.66 3.71
N GLY A 251 -15.72 -27.48 3.23
CA GLY A 251 -17.10 -27.14 2.88
C GLY A 251 -18.06 -26.93 4.04
N ALA A 252 -17.59 -26.78 5.28
CA ALA A 252 -18.47 -26.75 6.47
C ALA A 252 -19.54 -25.64 6.45
N ASN A 253 -19.25 -24.51 5.80
CA ASN A 253 -20.18 -23.38 5.66
C ASN A 253 -20.81 -23.31 4.26
N LYS A 254 -20.69 -24.39 3.47
CA LYS A 254 -21.21 -24.51 2.10
C LYS A 254 -22.24 -25.62 2.07
N GLY A 255 -23.27 -25.46 1.24
CA GLY A 255 -24.18 -26.57 0.91
C GLY A 255 -23.50 -27.61 0.01
N GLY A 256 -24.28 -28.60 -0.45
CA GLY A 256 -23.82 -29.67 -1.32
C GLY A 256 -23.39 -30.93 -0.55
N SER A 257 -23.27 -32.04 -1.28
CA SER A 257 -23.01 -33.37 -0.71
C SER A 257 -21.82 -34.08 -1.35
N ILE A 258 -21.12 -33.42 -2.28
CA ILE A 258 -20.03 -34.01 -3.06
C ILE A 258 -18.78 -33.14 -2.94
N VAL A 259 -17.65 -33.80 -2.65
CA VAL A 259 -16.30 -33.24 -2.79
C VAL A 259 -15.61 -33.98 -3.94
N ASP A 260 -15.54 -33.34 -5.11
CA ASP A 260 -14.82 -33.87 -6.27
C ASP A 260 -13.34 -33.45 -6.22
N ILE A 261 -12.45 -34.42 -6.33
CA ILE A 261 -10.99 -34.26 -6.25
C ILE A 261 -10.28 -34.65 -7.56
N ALA A 262 -11.02 -34.78 -8.66
CA ALA A 262 -10.44 -35.06 -9.96
C ALA A 262 -9.46 -33.95 -10.41
N ASN A 263 -8.51 -34.30 -11.27
CA ASN A 263 -7.61 -33.30 -11.85
C ASN A 263 -8.30 -32.48 -12.96
N ILE A 264 -7.55 -31.58 -13.60
CA ILE A 264 -8.08 -30.73 -14.69
C ILE A 264 -8.52 -31.51 -15.94
N TYR A 265 -8.21 -32.81 -16.02
CA TYR A 265 -8.62 -33.73 -17.07
C TYR A 265 -9.79 -34.64 -16.64
N HIS A 266 -10.38 -34.37 -15.47
CA HIS A 266 -11.43 -35.20 -14.85
C HIS A 266 -10.98 -36.62 -14.47
N GLU A 267 -9.68 -36.85 -14.31
CA GLU A 267 -9.16 -38.14 -13.86
C GLU A 267 -9.17 -38.23 -12.33
N ALA A 268 -9.54 -39.41 -11.81
CA ALA A 268 -9.51 -39.70 -10.38
C ALA A 268 -8.09 -39.62 -9.80
N ARG A 269 -7.97 -39.15 -8.56
CA ARG A 269 -6.70 -39.07 -7.82
C ARG A 269 -6.66 -40.10 -6.68
N VAL A 270 -5.45 -40.60 -6.38
CA VAL A 270 -5.20 -41.38 -5.17
C VAL A 270 -5.14 -40.43 -3.97
N ILE A 271 -5.96 -40.69 -2.95
CA ILE A 271 -5.88 -40.00 -1.65
C ILE A 271 -4.94 -40.79 -0.74
N THR A 272 -3.78 -40.22 -0.39
CA THR A 272 -2.82 -40.80 0.55
C THR A 272 -2.85 -40.07 1.90
N GLY A 273 -2.25 -40.65 2.94
CA GLY A 273 -2.27 -40.11 4.30
C GLY A 273 -3.56 -40.35 5.09
N VAL A 274 -4.44 -41.24 4.59
CA VAL A 274 -5.70 -41.62 5.26
C VAL A 274 -5.38 -42.65 6.36
N ARG A 275 -5.59 -42.26 7.63
CA ARG A 275 -5.47 -43.17 8.79
C ARG A 275 -6.61 -44.21 8.79
N ASP A 276 -6.40 -45.36 9.45
CA ASP A 276 -7.44 -46.36 9.66
C ASP A 276 -8.72 -45.71 10.23
N GLY A 277 -9.83 -45.81 9.50
CA GLY A 277 -11.14 -45.33 9.91
C GLY A 277 -11.81 -46.30 10.88
N ALA A 278 -12.65 -45.79 11.78
CA ALA A 278 -13.44 -46.64 12.66
C ALA A 278 -14.39 -47.55 11.86
N LEU A 279 -14.47 -48.83 12.22
CA LEU A 279 -15.36 -49.82 11.59
C LEU A 279 -16.53 -50.14 12.53
N ASN A 280 -17.64 -49.43 12.37
CA ASN A 280 -18.89 -49.64 13.13
C ASN A 280 -20.10 -49.14 12.30
N LEU A 281 -21.32 -49.42 12.77
CA LEU A 281 -22.57 -49.17 12.04
C LEU A 281 -22.84 -47.70 11.68
N THR A 282 -22.25 -46.74 12.38
CA THR A 282 -22.53 -45.31 12.23
C THR A 282 -21.28 -44.51 11.83
N SER A 283 -20.22 -45.18 11.37
CA SER A 283 -18.97 -44.50 11.01
C SER A 283 -19.09 -43.74 9.70
N GLU A 284 -18.67 -42.48 9.71
CA GLU A 284 -18.53 -41.62 8.52
C GLU A 284 -17.06 -41.48 8.08
N GLN A 285 -16.16 -42.28 8.65
CA GLN A 285 -14.73 -42.18 8.38
C GLN A 285 -14.36 -42.96 7.11
N ALA A 286 -13.47 -42.39 6.29
CA ALA A 286 -12.90 -43.10 5.15
C ALA A 286 -12.05 -44.30 5.61
N VAL A 287 -12.08 -45.38 4.83
CA VAL A 287 -11.21 -46.55 5.02
C VAL A 287 -9.98 -46.45 4.14
N ASN A 288 -8.84 -46.93 4.63
CA ASN A 288 -7.62 -47.02 3.82
C ASN A 288 -7.37 -48.44 3.31
N GLY A 289 -6.38 -48.58 2.42
CA GLY A 289 -6.03 -49.87 1.81
C GLY A 289 -5.59 -50.94 2.81
N SER A 290 -4.98 -50.57 3.94
CA SER A 290 -4.52 -51.54 4.94
C SER A 290 -5.68 -52.27 5.62
N GLN A 291 -6.80 -51.56 5.84
CA GLN A 291 -8.00 -52.14 6.45
C GLN A 291 -8.68 -53.11 5.50
N LEU A 292 -8.84 -52.72 4.22
CA LEU A 292 -9.39 -53.60 3.21
C LEU A 292 -8.51 -54.84 2.99
N TYR A 293 -7.18 -54.65 3.03
CA TYR A 293 -6.22 -55.76 2.93
C TYR A 293 -6.32 -56.74 4.10
N LYS A 294 -6.41 -56.25 5.34
CA LYS A 294 -6.65 -57.08 6.53
C LYS A 294 -7.94 -57.87 6.42
N LEU A 295 -9.03 -57.25 5.95
CA LEU A 295 -10.30 -57.93 5.72
C LEU A 295 -10.13 -59.07 4.69
N GLY A 296 -9.49 -58.80 3.56
CA GLY A 296 -9.19 -59.81 2.55
C GLY A 296 -8.43 -61.01 3.11
N ILE A 297 -7.40 -60.78 3.93
CA ILE A 297 -6.66 -61.86 4.61
C ILE A 297 -7.57 -62.69 5.51
N VAL A 298 -8.38 -62.04 6.36
CA VAL A 298 -9.26 -62.75 7.31
C VAL A 298 -10.32 -63.56 6.56
N THR A 299 -10.92 -62.99 5.51
CA THR A 299 -11.89 -63.69 4.66
C THR A 299 -11.26 -64.91 4.00
N MET A 300 -10.07 -64.80 3.40
CA MET A 300 -9.42 -65.93 2.74
C MET A 300 -8.98 -67.02 3.72
N LYS A 301 -8.53 -66.65 4.92
CA LYS A 301 -8.25 -67.64 5.98
C LYS A 301 -9.48 -68.45 6.37
N SER A 302 -10.67 -67.83 6.36
CA SER A 302 -11.92 -68.52 6.72
C SER A 302 -12.34 -69.59 5.71
N PHE A 303 -11.90 -69.48 4.45
CA PHE A 303 -12.16 -70.52 3.43
C PHE A 303 -11.28 -71.76 3.60
N GLY A 304 -10.09 -71.66 4.20
CA GLY A 304 -9.15 -72.78 4.28
C GLY A 304 -8.63 -73.22 2.91
N GLY A 305 -8.21 -74.48 2.77
CA GLY A 305 -7.79 -75.04 1.46
C GLY A 305 -6.63 -74.30 0.78
N GLY A 306 -5.77 -73.61 1.53
CA GLY A 306 -4.70 -72.79 0.95
C GLY A 306 -5.15 -71.47 0.31
N ALA A 307 -6.40 -71.04 0.51
CA ALA A 307 -6.86 -69.72 0.10
C ALA A 307 -5.99 -68.61 0.71
N SER A 308 -5.61 -67.61 -0.10
CA SER A 308 -4.82 -66.46 0.38
C SER A 308 -5.18 -65.15 -0.33
N TYR A 309 -4.78 -64.05 0.30
CA TYR A 309 -4.86 -62.70 -0.27
C TYR A 309 -3.49 -62.05 -0.11
N GLU A 310 -2.78 -61.87 -1.23
CA GLU A 310 -1.38 -61.43 -1.27
C GLU A 310 -1.23 -60.35 -2.34
N ASP A 311 -0.65 -59.20 -1.96
CA ASP A 311 -0.42 -58.05 -2.85
C ASP A 311 -1.66 -57.58 -3.63
N GLY A 312 -2.83 -57.67 -2.99
CA GLY A 312 -4.10 -57.29 -3.59
C GLY A 312 -4.75 -58.39 -4.45
N ASN A 313 -4.10 -59.54 -4.60
CA ASN A 313 -4.57 -60.66 -5.43
C ASN A 313 -5.17 -61.79 -4.59
N LEU A 314 -6.32 -62.31 -5.03
CA LEU A 314 -7.01 -63.44 -4.41
C LEU A 314 -6.52 -64.76 -5.00
N ARG A 315 -6.14 -65.70 -4.13
CA ARG A 315 -5.90 -67.11 -4.50
C ARG A 315 -7.04 -67.98 -3.96
N ALA A 316 -7.81 -68.58 -4.87
CA ALA A 316 -8.93 -69.45 -4.52
C ALA A 316 -8.47 -70.65 -3.66
N PRO A 317 -9.35 -71.19 -2.79
CA PRO A 317 -9.06 -72.41 -2.06
C PRO A 317 -8.98 -73.61 -3.02
N THR A 318 -8.25 -74.64 -2.61
CA THR A 318 -8.31 -75.98 -3.18
C THR A 318 -8.62 -76.97 -2.07
N PHE A 319 -9.76 -77.65 -2.19
CA PHE A 319 -10.19 -78.70 -1.28
C PHE A 319 -9.95 -80.06 -1.94
N THR A 320 -9.10 -80.87 -1.33
CA THR A 320 -8.88 -82.26 -1.75
C THR A 320 -9.81 -83.15 -0.93
N VAL A 321 -10.76 -83.79 -1.62
CA VAL A 321 -11.75 -84.68 -1.01
C VAL A 321 -11.59 -86.07 -1.62
N LYS A 322 -11.54 -87.09 -0.78
CA LYS A 322 -11.62 -88.48 -1.23
C LYS A 322 -13.08 -88.84 -1.49
N VAL A 323 -13.42 -89.08 -2.75
CA VAL A 323 -14.77 -89.44 -3.21
C VAL A 323 -14.81 -90.90 -3.64
N PHE A 324 -15.88 -91.59 -3.29
CA PHE A 324 -16.09 -93.00 -3.63
C PHE A 324 -17.07 -93.14 -4.80
N ASP A 325 -16.72 -93.98 -5.77
CA ASP A 325 -17.61 -94.36 -6.86
C ASP A 325 -18.70 -95.36 -6.42
N LYS A 326 -19.60 -95.72 -7.34
CA LYS A 326 -20.68 -96.68 -7.12
C LYS A 326 -20.22 -98.08 -6.69
N ASP A 327 -18.96 -98.44 -6.98
CA ASP A 327 -18.38 -99.75 -6.64
C ASP A 327 -17.61 -99.67 -5.30
N GLY A 328 -17.47 -98.46 -4.74
CA GLY A 328 -16.77 -98.16 -3.49
C GLY A 328 -15.27 -97.99 -3.65
N ASN A 329 -14.78 -97.72 -4.86
CA ASN A 329 -13.38 -97.34 -5.07
C ASN A 329 -13.23 -95.84 -4.79
N GLY A 330 -12.28 -95.49 -3.92
CA GLY A 330 -12.03 -94.10 -3.53
C GLY A 330 -10.94 -93.45 -4.38
N ALA A 331 -11.19 -92.24 -4.87
CA ALA A 331 -10.23 -91.39 -5.55
C ALA A 331 -10.22 -89.97 -4.95
N GLU A 332 -9.06 -89.34 -4.92
CA GLU A 332 -8.96 -87.92 -4.54
C GLU A 332 -9.41 -87.03 -5.70
N LYS A 333 -10.23 -86.04 -5.38
CA LYS A 333 -10.67 -85.02 -6.33
C LYS A 333 -10.51 -83.64 -5.70
N ASN A 334 -10.06 -82.69 -6.52
CA ASN A 334 -9.86 -81.31 -6.13
C ASN A 334 -11.07 -80.45 -6.49
N TYR A 335 -11.43 -79.56 -5.58
CA TYR A 335 -12.55 -78.62 -5.71
C TYR A 335 -12.09 -77.21 -5.36
N THR A 336 -12.58 -76.20 -6.08
CA THR A 336 -12.10 -74.80 -5.95
C THR A 336 -13.01 -73.93 -5.08
N ASN A 337 -14.11 -74.50 -4.58
CA ASN A 337 -15.00 -73.84 -3.63
C ASN A 337 -15.64 -74.89 -2.70
N VAL A 338 -16.23 -74.39 -1.62
CA VAL A 338 -16.81 -75.20 -0.55
C VAL A 338 -18.03 -75.98 -1.03
N ALA A 339 -18.89 -75.38 -1.85
CA ALA A 339 -20.13 -76.00 -2.30
C ALA A 339 -19.84 -77.25 -3.14
N ASP A 340 -18.96 -77.14 -4.14
CA ASP A 340 -18.61 -78.26 -5.01
C ASP A 340 -17.89 -79.39 -4.24
N ALA A 341 -17.04 -79.04 -3.27
CA ALA A 341 -16.41 -80.00 -2.38
C ALA A 341 -17.48 -80.81 -1.61
N PHE A 342 -18.48 -80.13 -1.05
CA PHE A 342 -19.60 -80.79 -0.38
C PHE A 342 -20.50 -81.58 -1.32
N THR A 343 -20.71 -81.14 -2.56
CA THR A 343 -21.40 -81.95 -3.59
C THR A 343 -20.63 -83.24 -3.87
N GLY A 344 -19.29 -83.17 -3.91
CA GLY A 344 -18.41 -84.34 -3.99
C GLY A 344 -18.62 -85.32 -2.84
N VAL A 345 -18.57 -84.82 -1.60
CA VAL A 345 -18.83 -85.63 -0.39
C VAL A 345 -20.24 -86.23 -0.42
N SER A 346 -21.26 -85.43 -0.74
CA SER A 346 -22.65 -85.86 -0.79
C SER A 346 -22.85 -86.98 -1.82
N SER A 347 -22.29 -86.82 -3.01
CA SER A 347 -22.31 -87.85 -4.06
C SER A 347 -21.64 -89.14 -3.59
N SER A 348 -20.52 -89.02 -2.88
CA SER A 348 -19.81 -90.16 -2.28
C SER A 348 -20.67 -90.88 -1.23
N PHE A 349 -21.38 -90.16 -0.38
CA PHE A 349 -22.32 -90.75 0.58
C PHE A 349 -23.48 -91.44 -0.12
N THR A 350 -24.07 -90.85 -1.16
CA THR A 350 -25.13 -91.49 -1.96
C THR A 350 -24.63 -92.79 -2.60
N ASN A 351 -23.39 -92.84 -3.09
CA ASN A 351 -22.81 -94.05 -3.67
C ASN A 351 -22.58 -95.14 -2.62
N LEU A 352 -22.04 -94.77 -1.45
CA LEU A 352 -21.83 -95.71 -0.34
C LEU A 352 -23.15 -96.25 0.22
N ASP A 353 -24.17 -95.40 0.35
CA ASP A 353 -25.52 -95.77 0.78
C ASP A 353 -26.12 -96.84 -0.15
N LYS A 354 -26.10 -96.59 -1.47
CA LYS A 354 -26.52 -97.58 -2.48
C LYS A 354 -25.73 -98.89 -2.40
N LYS A 355 -24.42 -98.84 -2.12
CA LYS A 355 -23.60 -100.05 -1.97
C LYS A 355 -24.01 -100.85 -0.73
N ILE A 356 -24.26 -100.19 0.39
CA ILE A 356 -24.74 -100.83 1.63
C ILE A 356 -26.13 -101.44 1.40
N GLU A 357 -27.05 -100.71 0.77
CA GLU A 357 -28.38 -101.22 0.43
C GLU A 357 -28.30 -102.47 -0.46
N ASN A 358 -27.40 -102.46 -1.45
CA ASN A 358 -27.15 -103.64 -2.30
C ASN A 358 -26.59 -104.84 -1.52
N ILE A 359 -25.85 -104.64 -0.42
CA ILE A 359 -25.39 -105.72 0.46
C ILE A 359 -26.54 -106.24 1.33
N VAL A 360 -27.39 -105.35 1.86
CA VAL A 360 -28.42 -105.68 2.87
C VAL A 360 -29.72 -106.19 2.24
N ILE A 361 -30.16 -105.67 1.09
CA ILE A 361 -31.50 -105.91 0.50
C ILE A 361 -31.44 -106.63 -0.86
N ASN A 362 -30.35 -106.41 -1.61
CA ASN A 362 -30.02 -106.99 -2.91
C ASN A 362 -31.17 -107.32 -3.90
N THR A 363 -31.49 -106.34 -4.73
CA THR A 363 -32.30 -106.49 -5.94
C THR A 363 -31.54 -107.08 -7.14
N THR A 364 -30.20 -107.21 -7.13
CA THR A 364 -29.42 -107.58 -8.34
C THR A 364 -28.23 -108.55 -8.22
N GLY A 365 -28.08 -109.30 -7.12
CA GLY A 365 -27.48 -110.65 -7.17
C GLY A 365 -26.24 -110.91 -6.31
N LYS A 366 -26.17 -112.18 -5.86
CA LYS A 366 -25.09 -112.85 -5.11
C LYS A 366 -25.11 -112.80 -3.57
N THR A 367 -26.22 -112.45 -2.90
CA THR A 367 -26.31 -112.82 -1.47
C THR A 367 -26.49 -114.32 -1.32
N LEU A 368 -25.83 -114.91 -0.33
CA LEU A 368 -25.99 -116.32 -0.01
C LEU A 368 -27.32 -116.61 0.68
N VAL A 369 -27.97 -115.63 1.31
CA VAL A 369 -29.27 -115.78 1.96
C VAL A 369 -30.19 -114.67 1.48
N LYS A 370 -31.41 -115.02 1.06
CA LYS A 370 -32.41 -114.05 0.60
C LYS A 370 -33.81 -114.49 1.03
N GLN A 371 -34.58 -113.56 1.60
CA GLN A 371 -36.02 -113.71 1.75
C GLN A 371 -36.72 -113.08 0.55
N ASP A 372 -37.63 -113.81 -0.08
CA ASP A 372 -38.48 -113.26 -1.14
C ASP A 372 -39.75 -112.59 -0.59
N THR A 373 -40.58 -112.02 -1.49
CA THR A 373 -41.82 -111.33 -1.11
C THR A 373 -42.90 -112.26 -0.53
N SER A 374 -42.77 -113.57 -0.70
CA SER A 374 -43.66 -114.58 -0.07
C SER A 374 -43.18 -114.97 1.34
N GLY A 375 -42.03 -114.45 1.77
CA GLY A 375 -41.39 -114.79 3.03
C GLY A 375 -40.47 -116.02 2.95
N LEU A 376 -40.32 -116.65 1.77
CA LEU A 376 -39.44 -117.81 1.59
C LEU A 376 -37.98 -117.38 1.67
N ILE A 377 -37.21 -118.03 2.55
CA ILE A 377 -35.78 -117.82 2.68
C ILE A 377 -35.05 -118.88 1.85
N THR A 378 -34.28 -118.42 0.87
CA THR A 378 -33.42 -119.29 0.06
C THR A 378 -31.96 -119.10 0.45
N ILE A 379 -31.20 -120.20 0.46
CA ILE A 379 -29.75 -120.19 0.65
C ILE A 379 -29.10 -120.58 -0.67
N GLY A 380 -28.31 -119.69 -1.26
CA GLY A 380 -27.58 -119.93 -2.51
C GLY A 380 -28.46 -119.94 -3.78
N GLY A 381 -29.76 -119.61 -3.69
CA GLY A 381 -30.70 -119.74 -4.82
C GLY A 381 -30.42 -118.86 -6.06
N LYS A 382 -29.44 -117.96 -5.99
CA LYS A 382 -28.99 -117.10 -7.11
C LYS A 382 -27.50 -117.29 -7.46
N VAL A 383 -26.86 -118.32 -6.93
CA VAL A 383 -25.47 -118.70 -7.25
C VAL A 383 -25.44 -120.15 -7.73
N ASN A 384 -24.43 -120.50 -8.54
CA ASN A 384 -24.26 -121.88 -9.01
C ASN A 384 -23.73 -122.79 -7.89
N GLY A 385 -23.97 -124.10 -8.01
CA GLY A 385 -23.53 -125.12 -7.06
C GLY A 385 -24.69 -126.01 -6.62
N THR A 386 -24.39 -127.22 -6.16
CA THR A 386 -25.40 -128.21 -5.73
C THR A 386 -25.28 -128.59 -4.24
N ARG A 387 -24.34 -127.99 -3.51
CA ARG A 387 -24.07 -128.28 -2.10
C ARG A 387 -24.02 -127.02 -1.26
N VAL A 388 -24.73 -127.07 -0.13
CA VAL A 388 -24.60 -126.13 0.99
C VAL A 388 -24.01 -126.89 2.16
N SER A 389 -22.89 -126.41 2.70
CA SER A 389 -22.29 -126.94 3.93
C SER A 389 -22.63 -126.00 5.08
N ILE A 390 -23.11 -126.55 6.19
CA ILE A 390 -23.29 -125.84 7.46
C ILE A 390 -22.18 -126.17 8.47
N ALA A 391 -21.09 -126.81 8.04
CA ALA A 391 -19.98 -127.11 8.92
C ALA A 391 -19.31 -125.83 9.46
N ASN A 392 -18.65 -125.91 10.62
CA ASN A 392 -17.86 -124.78 11.14
C ASN A 392 -16.52 -124.62 10.39
N ILE A 393 -15.68 -123.68 10.84
CA ILE A 393 -14.36 -123.41 10.23
C ILE A 393 -13.42 -124.63 10.26
N ASP A 394 -13.67 -125.61 11.15
CA ASP A 394 -12.91 -126.85 11.31
C ASP A 394 -13.54 -128.05 10.57
N ASN A 395 -14.53 -127.81 9.71
CA ASN A 395 -15.36 -128.84 9.06
C ASN A 395 -16.16 -129.76 10.02
N ALA A 396 -16.33 -129.37 11.29
CA ALA A 396 -17.17 -130.12 12.22
C ALA A 396 -18.65 -129.95 11.87
N ALA A 397 -19.41 -131.05 11.99
CA ALA A 397 -20.86 -131.06 11.78
C ALA A 397 -21.57 -130.13 12.77
N ARG A 398 -22.63 -129.45 12.31
CA ARG A 398 -23.51 -128.63 13.15
C ARG A 398 -24.91 -129.24 13.21
N THR A 399 -25.60 -129.02 14.32
CA THR A 399 -27.03 -129.30 14.45
C THR A 399 -27.82 -128.26 13.66
N LEU A 400 -28.67 -128.71 12.74
CA LEU A 400 -29.69 -127.89 12.10
C LEU A 400 -31.01 -128.08 12.86
N SER A 401 -31.44 -127.06 13.60
CA SER A 401 -32.70 -127.07 14.37
C SER A 401 -33.78 -126.23 13.68
N GLY A 402 -35.05 -126.47 14.01
CA GLY A 402 -36.18 -125.74 13.43
C GLY A 402 -36.64 -126.25 12.05
N VAL A 403 -36.19 -127.45 11.65
CA VAL A 403 -36.66 -128.14 10.44
C VAL A 403 -38.01 -128.79 10.72
N ASN A 404 -39.04 -128.40 9.97
CA ASN A 404 -40.37 -129.03 10.08
C ASN A 404 -40.35 -130.48 9.57
N VAL A 405 -41.38 -131.26 9.88
CA VAL A 405 -41.49 -132.62 9.32
C VAL A 405 -41.62 -132.55 7.80
N GLY A 406 -40.69 -133.19 7.07
CA GLY A 406 -40.67 -133.21 5.61
C GLY A 406 -41.54 -134.32 5.01
N SER A 407 -41.95 -134.20 3.76
CA SER A 407 -42.69 -135.28 3.07
C SER A 407 -41.81 -136.50 2.80
N ILE A 408 -42.29 -137.73 3.06
CA ILE A 408 -41.59 -139.00 2.75
C ILE A 408 -42.27 -139.66 1.54
N THR A 409 -41.91 -139.21 0.35
CA THR A 409 -42.35 -139.81 -0.93
C THR A 409 -41.17 -140.00 -1.87
N ALA A 410 -41.31 -140.86 -2.87
CA ALA A 410 -40.23 -141.17 -3.83
C ALA A 410 -39.70 -139.95 -4.60
N THR A 411 -40.42 -138.83 -4.60
CA THR A 411 -40.06 -137.58 -5.29
C THR A 411 -39.80 -136.41 -4.33
N SER A 412 -39.81 -136.63 -3.01
CA SER A 412 -39.62 -135.55 -2.04
C SER A 412 -38.21 -134.96 -2.08
N THR A 413 -38.12 -133.65 -1.86
CA THR A 413 -36.86 -132.91 -1.73
C THR A 413 -36.73 -132.20 -0.38
N ASP A 414 -37.66 -132.46 0.54
CA ASP A 414 -37.69 -131.84 1.85
C ASP A 414 -36.58 -132.41 2.73
N ALA A 415 -36.02 -131.57 3.60
CA ALA A 415 -35.23 -132.05 4.72
C ALA A 415 -36.14 -132.78 5.71
N ILE A 416 -35.73 -133.97 6.16
CA ILE A 416 -36.39 -134.67 7.27
C ILE A 416 -35.75 -134.32 8.60
N ASN A 417 -36.53 -134.37 9.68
CA ASN A 417 -36.01 -134.20 11.04
C ASN A 417 -36.04 -135.52 11.82
N GLY A 418 -35.46 -135.52 13.02
CA GLY A 418 -35.32 -136.73 13.84
C GLY A 418 -36.63 -137.35 14.35
N SER A 419 -37.78 -136.67 14.26
CA SER A 419 -39.06 -137.26 14.70
C SER A 419 -39.68 -138.18 13.64
N GLN A 420 -39.05 -138.31 12.47
CA GLN A 420 -39.54 -139.07 11.32
C GLN A 420 -38.76 -140.38 11.10
N LEU A 421 -37.70 -140.58 11.87
CA LEU A 421 -36.90 -141.80 11.99
C LEU A 421 -37.30 -142.50 13.29
#